data_AF-A0A8J7BDQ3-F1
#
_entry.id   AF-A0A8J7BDQ3-F1
#
_cell.length_a   1.000
_cell.length_b   1.000
_cell.length_c   1.000
_cell.angle_alpha   90.00
_cell.angle_beta   90.00
_cell.angle_gamma   90.00
#
_symmetry.space_group_name_H-M   'P 1'
#
loop_
_entity.id
_entity.type
_entity.pdbx_description
1 polymer ?
#
loop_
_entity_poly.entity_id
_entity_poly.type
_entity_poly.pdbx_seq_one_letter_code
_entity_poly.pdbx_strand_id
1 'polypeptide(L)'
;MQRLRAKPLTQGLISIQKLKAEVFHVWCWIHRSNMAHVQPENFEPEVRHLFGDLRLKHTWEKAYSHFFVGWLIACIFDGDTYFKVLDPSKWSDWKYELRFLTLEALAAHPEFKSLTSNSYSYLVSTNQEELARGLLELAREAIERQQQYSTDSTVVMPRTESQSDQGA
;
A
#
# COMPACT_ATOMS: atom_id res chain seq x y z
N MET A 1 8.62 26.82 -0.10
CA MET A 1 7.98 25.56 0.34
C MET A 1 8.85 24.38 -0.09
N GLN A 2 9.60 23.77 0.83
CA GLN A 2 10.32 22.53 0.55
C GLN A 2 9.31 21.38 0.56
N ARG A 3 9.09 20.72 -0.59
CA ARG A 3 8.38 19.44 -0.62
C ARG A 3 9.18 18.45 0.21
N LEU A 4 8.68 18.06 1.37
CA LEU A 4 9.19 16.92 2.13
C LEU A 4 9.19 15.71 1.18
N ARG A 5 10.36 15.38 0.63
CA ARG A 5 10.53 14.17 -0.17
C ARG A 5 10.29 13.00 0.78
N ALA A 6 9.18 12.29 0.59
CA ALA A 6 8.95 11.03 1.28
C ALA A 6 10.20 10.15 1.11
N LYS A 7 10.82 9.80 2.24
CA LYS A 7 12.00 8.94 2.23
C LYS A 7 11.57 7.55 1.71
N PRO A 8 12.38 6.90 0.86
CA PRO A 8 12.10 5.53 0.45
C PRO A 8 12.02 4.64 1.69
N LEU A 9 10.99 3.80 1.75
CA LEU A 9 10.80 2.90 2.89
C LEU A 9 11.72 1.69 2.82
N THR A 10 12.13 1.30 1.61
CA THR A 10 13.14 0.28 1.44
C THR A 10 14.55 0.89 1.53
N GLN A 11 15.19 0.78 2.70
CA GLN A 11 16.45 1.43 3.06
C GLN A 11 17.66 0.75 2.40
N GLY A 12 17.65 0.67 1.07
CA GLY A 12 18.77 0.19 0.25
C GLY A 12 18.81 -1.33 0.00
N LEU A 13 17.93 -2.14 0.61
CA LEU A 13 17.94 -3.59 0.43
C LEU A 13 17.56 -4.04 -1.00
N ILE A 14 16.65 -3.30 -1.64
CA ILE A 14 16.28 -3.51 -3.05
C ILE A 14 16.73 -2.32 -3.90
N SER A 15 17.37 -2.58 -5.04
CA SER A 15 17.68 -1.55 -6.03
C SER A 15 16.41 -1.08 -6.72
N ILE A 16 16.40 0.16 -7.23
CA ILE A 16 15.24 0.66 -7.97
C ILE A 16 14.95 -0.16 -9.23
N GLN A 17 15.99 -0.67 -9.90
CA GLN A 17 15.83 -1.54 -11.08
C GLN A 17 15.16 -2.86 -10.71
N LYS A 18 15.58 -3.50 -9.61
CA LYS A 18 14.96 -4.73 -9.14
C LYS A 18 13.52 -4.47 -8.70
N LEU A 19 13.27 -3.37 -7.98
CA LEU A 19 11.91 -2.98 -7.58
C LEU A 19 10.99 -2.76 -8.79
N LYS A 20 11.47 -2.09 -9.85
CA LYS A 20 10.71 -1.94 -11.11
C LYS A 20 10.32 -3.29 -11.73
N ALA A 21 11.25 -4.25 -11.75
CA ALA A 21 10.98 -5.59 -12.27
C ALA A 21 9.94 -6.33 -11.42
N GLU A 22 10.03 -6.23 -10.09
CA GLU A 22 9.04 -6.81 -9.18
C GLU A 22 7.65 -6.17 -9.36
N VAL A 23 7.58 -4.83 -9.50
CA VAL A 23 6.32 -4.12 -9.77
C VAL A 23 5.72 -4.60 -11.10
N PHE A 24 6.54 -4.76 -12.14
CA PHE A 24 6.08 -5.28 -13.43
C PHE A 24 5.53 -6.70 -13.33
N HIS A 25 6.21 -7.58 -12.58
CA HIS A 25 5.73 -8.95 -12.35
C HIS A 25 4.37 -8.98 -11.67
N VAL A 26 4.22 -8.21 -10.59
CA VAL A 26 2.96 -8.17 -9.84
C VAL A 26 1.85 -7.50 -10.66
N TRP A 27 2.16 -6.44 -11.41
CA TRP A 27 1.24 -5.82 -12.36
C TRP A 27 0.73 -6.81 -13.41
N CYS A 28 1.62 -7.66 -13.96
CA CYS A 28 1.23 -8.74 -14.85
C CYS A 28 0.31 -9.75 -14.17
N TRP A 29 0.56 -10.09 -12.90
CA TRP A 29 -0.25 -11.05 -12.16
C TRP A 29 -1.69 -10.58 -11.98
N ILE A 30 -1.91 -9.35 -11.47
CA ILE A 30 -3.28 -8.82 -11.30
C ILE A 30 -4.03 -8.76 -12.64
N HIS A 31 -3.39 -8.26 -13.70
CA HIS A 31 -4.04 -8.16 -15.01
C HIS A 31 -4.40 -9.54 -15.58
N ARG A 32 -3.50 -10.52 -15.50
CA ARG A 32 -3.79 -11.90 -15.95
C ARG A 32 -4.87 -12.56 -15.11
N SER A 33 -4.90 -12.30 -13.81
CA SER A 33 -5.93 -12.83 -12.90
C SER A 33 -7.31 -12.26 -13.23
N ASN A 34 -7.35 -11.01 -13.72
CA ASN A 34 -8.54 -10.37 -14.26
C ASN A 34 -8.81 -10.74 -15.74
N MET A 35 -8.18 -11.80 -16.25
CA MET A 35 -8.30 -12.27 -17.64
C MET A 35 -7.94 -11.23 -18.71
N ALA A 36 -7.19 -10.19 -18.36
CA ALA A 36 -6.74 -9.18 -19.31
C ALA A 36 -5.52 -9.67 -20.11
N HIS A 37 -5.46 -9.27 -21.37
CA HIS A 37 -4.26 -9.44 -22.18
C HIS A 37 -3.22 -8.38 -21.79
N VAL A 38 -2.08 -8.82 -21.27
CA VAL A 38 -1.02 -7.94 -20.79
C VAL A 38 -0.26 -7.32 -21.96
N GLN A 39 -0.30 -5.99 -22.05
CA GLN A 39 0.47 -5.19 -23.01
C GLN A 39 1.54 -4.39 -22.26
N PRO A 40 2.82 -4.78 -22.32
CA PRO A 40 3.90 -4.14 -21.56
C PRO A 40 4.01 -2.64 -21.78
N GLU A 41 3.56 -2.14 -22.94
CA GLU A 41 3.58 -0.72 -23.30
C GLU A 41 2.70 0.13 -22.38
N ASN A 42 1.67 -0.48 -21.77
CA ASN A 42 0.74 0.19 -20.87
C ASN A 42 1.28 0.32 -19.44
N PHE A 43 2.30 -0.44 -19.07
CA PHE A 43 2.80 -0.53 -17.70
C PHE A 43 3.29 0.82 -17.15
N GLU A 44 4.31 1.43 -17.78
CA GLU A 44 4.85 2.68 -17.29
C GLU A 44 3.85 3.86 -17.33
N PRO A 45 3.01 4.02 -18.38
CA PRO A 45 1.93 4.99 -18.37
C PRO A 45 0.97 4.84 -17.19
N GLU A 46 0.54 3.62 -16.86
CA GLU A 46 -0.37 3.35 -15.76
C GLU A 46 0.28 3.68 -14.41
N VAL A 47 1.52 3.21 -14.18
CA VAL A 47 2.27 3.52 -12.95
C VAL A 47 2.43 5.03 -12.77
N ARG A 48 2.73 5.75 -13.86
CA ARG A 48 2.90 7.20 -13.81
C ARG A 48 1.59 7.91 -13.49
N HIS A 49 0.50 7.47 -14.11
CA HIS A 49 -0.83 8.05 -13.90
C HIS A 49 -1.29 7.88 -12.45
N LEU A 50 -1.12 6.68 -11.87
CA LEU A 50 -1.60 6.36 -10.53
C LEU A 50 -0.68 6.85 -9.41
N PHE A 51 0.64 6.81 -9.61
CA PHE A 51 1.62 6.96 -8.52
C PHE A 51 2.65 8.08 -8.72
N GLY A 52 2.68 8.72 -9.89
CA GLY A 52 3.49 9.92 -10.15
C GLY A 52 4.86 9.67 -10.79
N ASP A 53 5.91 10.32 -10.26
CA ASP A 53 7.22 10.41 -10.92
C ASP A 53 8.01 9.08 -10.88
N LEU A 54 8.15 8.46 -12.05
CA LEU A 54 8.84 7.17 -12.25
C LEU A 54 10.35 7.17 -11.91
N ARG A 55 10.97 8.33 -11.66
CA ARG A 55 12.37 8.42 -11.21
C ARG A 55 12.49 8.18 -9.71
N LEU A 56 11.40 8.28 -8.96
CA LEU A 56 11.40 8.21 -7.51
C LEU A 56 11.14 6.79 -7.04
N LYS A 57 12.01 6.28 -6.16
CA LYS A 57 11.88 4.91 -5.63
C LYS A 57 10.52 4.69 -4.94
N HIS A 58 10.05 5.67 -4.17
CA HIS A 58 8.76 5.57 -3.45
C HIS A 58 7.55 5.42 -4.38
N THR A 59 7.61 5.91 -5.63
CA THR A 59 6.54 5.70 -6.61
C THR A 59 6.38 4.21 -6.92
N TRP A 60 7.50 3.50 -7.06
CA TRP A 60 7.51 2.06 -7.30
C TRP A 60 7.16 1.25 -6.06
N GLU A 61 7.53 1.72 -4.86
CA GLU A 61 7.13 1.10 -3.59
C GLU A 61 5.60 1.13 -3.44
N LYS A 62 4.97 2.28 -3.71
CA LYS A 62 3.50 2.41 -3.72
C LYS A 62 2.84 1.55 -4.80
N ALA A 63 3.40 1.55 -6.02
CA ALA A 63 2.88 0.74 -7.11
C ALA A 63 2.93 -0.76 -6.79
N TYR A 64 4.04 -1.24 -6.21
CA TYR A 64 4.17 -2.63 -5.79
C TYR A 64 3.05 -3.01 -4.81
N SER A 65 2.91 -2.24 -3.73
CA SER A 65 1.90 -2.52 -2.70
C SER A 65 0.48 -2.48 -3.25
N HIS A 66 0.18 -1.52 -4.14
CA HIS A 66 -1.14 -1.42 -4.78
C HIS A 66 -1.46 -2.63 -5.65
N PHE A 67 -0.59 -2.98 -6.61
CA PHE A 67 -0.86 -4.12 -7.50
C PHE A 67 -0.82 -5.44 -6.77
N PHE A 68 0.04 -5.57 -5.75
CA PHE A 68 0.14 -6.79 -4.95
C PHE A 68 -1.15 -7.05 -4.16
N VAL A 69 -1.69 -6.02 -3.52
CA VAL A 69 -2.97 -6.10 -2.82
C VAL A 69 -4.11 -6.36 -3.81
N GLY A 70 -4.13 -5.67 -4.95
CA GLY A 70 -5.14 -5.94 -5.98
C GLY A 70 -5.12 -7.40 -6.44
N TRP A 71 -3.92 -7.93 -6.71
CA TRP A 71 -3.73 -9.34 -7.06
C TRP A 71 -4.21 -10.29 -5.95
N LEU A 72 -3.81 -10.01 -4.70
CA LEU A 72 -4.20 -10.80 -3.54
C LEU A 72 -5.72 -10.90 -3.43
N ILE A 73 -6.42 -9.78 -3.60
CA ILE A 73 -7.88 -9.70 -3.51
C ILE A 73 -8.55 -10.44 -4.68
N ALA A 74 -8.06 -10.25 -5.91
CA ALA A 74 -8.63 -10.88 -7.10
C ALA A 74 -8.45 -12.41 -7.13
N CYS A 75 -7.42 -12.95 -6.47
CA CYS A 75 -7.07 -14.37 -6.57
C CYS A 75 -7.55 -15.24 -5.42
N ILE A 76 -8.04 -14.64 -4.33
CA ILE A 76 -8.26 -15.40 -3.11
C ILE A 76 -9.69 -15.89 -3.00
N PHE A 77 -9.80 -17.22 -3.08
CA PHE A 77 -10.96 -18.01 -2.67
C PHE A 77 -10.78 -18.67 -1.29
N ASP A 78 -9.56 -18.72 -0.73
CA ASP A 78 -9.28 -19.32 0.59
C ASP A 78 -8.52 -18.39 1.56
N GLY A 79 -8.97 -18.33 2.81
CA GLY A 79 -8.35 -17.48 3.84
C GLY A 79 -6.90 -17.87 4.14
N ASP A 80 -6.52 -19.14 3.92
CA ASP A 80 -5.17 -19.64 4.15
C ASP A 80 -4.13 -18.94 3.26
N THR A 81 -4.44 -18.74 1.98
CA THR A 81 -3.57 -18.04 1.03
C THR A 81 -3.48 -16.56 1.39
N TYR A 82 -4.57 -15.94 1.82
CA TYR A 82 -4.61 -14.54 2.27
C TYR A 82 -3.61 -14.27 3.38
N PHE A 83 -3.67 -15.06 4.44
CA PHE A 83 -2.83 -14.84 5.61
C PHE A 83 -1.41 -15.39 5.45
N LYS A 84 -1.19 -16.48 4.69
CA LYS A 84 0.17 -16.98 4.42
C LYS A 84 0.98 -16.03 3.54
N VAL A 85 0.35 -15.39 2.56
CA VAL A 85 1.01 -14.39 1.71
C VAL A 85 1.34 -13.13 2.52
N LEU A 86 0.57 -12.84 3.57
CA LEU A 86 0.78 -11.71 4.47
C LEU A 86 1.56 -12.05 5.75
N ASP A 87 1.97 -13.31 5.94
CA ASP A 87 2.75 -13.76 7.10
C ASP A 87 4.16 -13.13 7.08
N PRO A 88 4.49 -12.24 8.03
CA PRO A 88 5.79 -11.57 8.07
C PRO A 88 6.98 -12.52 8.13
N SER A 89 6.81 -13.74 8.66
CA SER A 89 7.88 -14.75 8.70
C SER A 89 8.27 -15.28 7.31
N LYS A 90 7.42 -15.08 6.30
CA LYS A 90 7.64 -15.48 4.91
C LYS A 90 8.22 -14.37 4.05
N TRP A 91 8.38 -13.18 4.60
CA TRP A 91 8.78 -12.02 3.84
C TRP A 91 10.31 -11.92 3.80
N SER A 92 10.86 -11.82 2.59
CA SER A 92 12.27 -11.43 2.42
C SER A 92 12.48 -9.99 2.93
N ASP A 93 13.69 -9.66 3.38
CA ASP A 93 14.00 -8.40 4.06
C ASP A 93 13.44 -7.13 3.39
N TRP A 94 13.53 -7.02 2.06
CA TRP A 94 12.99 -5.85 1.34
C TRP A 94 11.45 -5.84 1.24
N LYS A 95 10.80 -7.01 1.21
CA LYS A 95 9.32 -7.10 1.27
C LYS A 95 8.87 -6.70 2.67
N TYR A 96 9.61 -7.10 3.70
CA TYR A 96 9.38 -6.67 5.08
C TYR A 96 9.38 -5.14 5.19
N GLU A 97 10.32 -4.45 4.55
CA GLU A 97 10.33 -2.98 4.51
C GLU A 97 9.07 -2.36 3.85
N LEU A 98 8.45 -3.06 2.88
CA LEU A 98 7.21 -2.62 2.23
C LEU A 98 5.93 -2.97 3.01
N ARG A 99 6.03 -3.64 4.16
CA ARG A 99 4.85 -4.15 4.89
C ARG A 99 3.82 -3.11 5.21
N PHE A 100 4.28 -1.96 5.69
CA PHE A 100 3.35 -0.89 6.05
C PHE A 100 2.62 -0.37 4.81
N LEU A 101 3.30 -0.15 3.68
CA LEU A 101 2.61 0.26 2.44
C LEU A 101 1.64 -0.80 1.93
N THR A 102 2.00 -2.09 2.04
CA THR A 102 1.12 -3.19 1.63
C THR A 102 -0.10 -3.29 2.54
N LEU A 103 0.07 -3.12 3.84
CA LEU A 103 -1.01 -3.11 4.81
C LEU A 103 -1.89 -1.86 4.69
N GLU A 104 -1.31 -0.70 4.41
CA GLU A 104 -2.05 0.54 4.11
C GLU A 104 -2.89 0.37 2.83
N ALA A 105 -2.28 -0.15 1.76
CA ALA A 105 -2.98 -0.42 0.51
C ALA A 105 -4.11 -1.45 0.71
N LEU A 106 -3.88 -2.46 1.55
CA LEU A 106 -4.86 -3.47 1.92
C LEU A 106 -6.01 -2.84 2.71
N ALA A 107 -5.72 -2.07 3.75
CA ALA A 107 -6.72 -1.39 4.57
C ALA A 107 -7.57 -0.38 3.79
N ALA A 108 -6.98 0.28 2.78
CA ALA A 108 -7.67 1.23 1.91
C ALA A 108 -8.54 0.54 0.84
N HIS A 109 -8.40 -0.76 0.62
CA HIS A 109 -9.17 -1.45 -0.42
C HIS A 109 -10.65 -1.63 0.01
N PRO A 110 -11.64 -1.33 -0.85
CA PRO A 110 -13.06 -1.39 -0.48
C PRO A 110 -13.51 -2.75 0.08
N GLU A 111 -12.93 -3.84 -0.43
CA GLU A 111 -13.29 -5.21 -0.04
C GLU A 111 -12.58 -5.72 1.23
N PHE A 112 -11.65 -4.94 1.79
CA PHE A 112 -10.80 -5.35 2.91
C PHE A 112 -11.58 -5.92 4.09
N LYS A 113 -12.67 -5.24 4.49
CA LYS A 113 -13.48 -5.65 5.64
C LYS A 113 -14.15 -7.00 5.42
N SER A 114 -14.69 -7.23 4.22
CA SER A 114 -15.37 -8.49 3.88
C SER A 114 -14.37 -9.64 3.80
N LEU A 115 -13.25 -9.42 3.10
CA LEU A 115 -12.19 -10.43 2.95
C LEU A 115 -11.55 -10.81 4.27
N THR A 116 -11.27 -9.83 5.12
CA THR A 116 -10.67 -10.08 6.44
C THR A 116 -11.64 -10.84 7.33
N SER A 117 -12.95 -10.52 7.33
CA SER A 117 -13.94 -11.24 8.12
C SER A 117 -14.11 -12.69 7.66
N ASN A 118 -14.18 -12.93 6.35
CA ASN A 118 -14.31 -14.27 5.78
C ASN A 118 -13.07 -15.12 6.03
N SER A 119 -11.90 -14.54 5.80
CA SER A 119 -10.62 -15.21 6.01
C SER A 119 -10.37 -15.47 7.50
N TYR A 120 -10.74 -14.55 8.38
CA TYR A 120 -10.61 -14.72 9.84
C TYR A 120 -11.47 -15.89 10.32
N SER A 121 -12.73 -15.96 9.87
CA SER A 121 -13.64 -17.06 10.21
C SER A 121 -13.08 -18.41 9.75
N TYR A 122 -12.46 -18.45 8.57
CA TYR A 122 -11.75 -19.62 8.07
C TYR A 122 -10.54 -19.99 8.94
N LEU A 123 -9.67 -19.04 9.27
CA LEU A 123 -8.48 -19.33 10.10
C LEU A 123 -8.79 -19.77 11.52
N VAL A 124 -9.83 -19.22 12.14
CA VAL A 124 -10.32 -19.68 13.45
C VAL A 124 -10.74 -21.14 13.34
N SER A 125 -11.43 -21.52 12.26
CA SER A 125 -11.81 -22.92 12.03
C SER A 125 -10.62 -23.87 11.77
N THR A 126 -9.46 -23.33 11.37
CA THR A 126 -8.23 -24.09 11.08
C THR A 126 -7.14 -23.96 12.14
N ASN A 127 -7.45 -23.40 13.32
CA ASN A 127 -6.50 -23.21 14.45
C ASN A 127 -5.30 -22.28 14.14
N GLN A 128 -5.46 -21.31 13.23
CA GLN A 128 -4.44 -20.31 12.88
C GLN A 128 -4.76 -18.90 13.39
N GLU A 129 -5.43 -18.80 14.55
CA GLU A 129 -5.93 -17.54 15.11
C GLU A 129 -4.82 -16.48 15.34
N GLU A 130 -3.63 -16.90 15.74
CA GLU A 130 -2.50 -16.00 16.01
C GLU A 130 -2.03 -15.25 14.76
N LEU A 131 -2.02 -15.89 13.59
CA LEU A 131 -1.70 -15.24 12.31
C LEU A 131 -2.76 -14.20 11.95
N ALA A 132 -4.03 -14.54 12.16
CA ALA A 132 -5.16 -13.66 11.89
C ALA A 132 -5.11 -12.40 12.77
N ARG A 133 -4.84 -12.58 14.06
CA ARG A 133 -4.70 -11.51 15.05
C ARG A 133 -3.50 -10.61 14.76
N GLY A 134 -2.35 -11.19 14.42
CA GLY A 134 -1.16 -10.45 14.06
C GLY A 134 -1.36 -9.52 12.84
N LEU A 135 -2.08 -9.99 11.81
CA LEU A 135 -2.38 -9.16 10.65
C LEU A 135 -3.32 -8.00 10.99
N LEU A 136 -4.36 -8.25 11.80
CA LEU A 136 -5.32 -7.23 12.21
C LEU A 136 -4.63 -6.11 13.01
N GLU A 137 -3.74 -6.46 13.93
CA GLU A 137 -2.94 -5.49 14.69
C GLU A 137 -2.06 -4.64 13.76
N LEU A 138 -1.37 -5.28 12.81
CA LEU A 138 -0.52 -4.59 11.84
C LEU A 138 -1.32 -3.67 10.89
N ALA A 139 -2.52 -4.09 10.48
CA ALA A 139 -3.42 -3.28 9.66
C ALA A 139 -3.97 -2.09 10.45
N ARG A 140 -4.29 -2.27 11.74
CA ARG A 140 -4.70 -1.18 12.63
C ARG A 140 -3.57 -0.16 12.78
N GLU A 141 -2.35 -0.62 13.05
CA GLU A 141 -1.17 0.25 13.17
C GLU A 141 -0.93 1.08 11.90
N ALA A 142 -1.12 0.46 10.72
CA ALA A 142 -1.01 1.14 9.43
C ALA A 142 -2.06 2.27 9.29
N ILE A 143 -3.31 2.01 9.63
CA ILE A 143 -4.40 3.01 9.61
C ILE A 143 -4.10 4.16 10.58
N GLU A 144 -3.67 3.85 11.81
CA GLU A 144 -3.36 4.85 12.83
C GLU A 144 -2.23 5.80 12.39
N ARG A 145 -1.16 5.26 11.77
CA ARG A 145 -0.08 6.07 11.20
C ARG A 145 -0.56 6.97 10.08
N GLN A 146 -1.42 6.48 9.19
CA GLN A 146 -1.99 7.28 8.11
C GLN A 146 -2.80 8.48 8.64
N GLN A 147 -3.56 8.27 9.71
CA GLN A 147 -4.32 9.31 10.39
C GLN A 147 -3.40 10.35 11.04
N GLN A 148 -2.33 9.93 11.73
CA GLN A 148 -1.34 10.83 12.33
C GLN A 148 -0.69 11.75 11.30
N TYR A 149 -0.26 11.22 10.14
CA TYR A 149 0.31 12.04 9.06
C TYR A 149 -0.70 12.98 8.39
N SER A 150 -1.99 12.64 8.42
CA SER A 150 -3.06 13.49 7.88
C SER A 150 -3.41 14.64 8.83
N THR A 151 -3.40 14.41 10.14
CA THR A 151 -3.58 15.47 11.14
C THR A 151 -2.40 16.44 11.21
N ASP A 152 -1.17 15.96 11.05
CA ASP A 152 0.03 16.81 11.05
C ASP A 152 0.12 17.75 9.83
N SER A 153 -0.59 17.45 8.73
CA SER A 153 -0.65 18.35 7.56
C SER A 153 -1.65 19.49 7.71
N THR A 154 -2.37 19.59 8.83
CA THR A 154 -3.41 20.61 9.07
C THR A 154 -2.96 21.71 10.03
N VAL A 155 -1.74 22.26 9.85
CA VAL A 155 -1.31 23.47 10.57
C VAL A 155 -0.57 24.42 9.62
N VAL A 156 -1.28 25.44 9.13
CA VAL A 156 -1.04 26.89 9.28
C VAL A 156 -1.98 27.58 8.27
N MET A 157 -3.19 27.94 8.70
CA MET A 157 -3.89 29.06 8.08
C MET A 157 -3.28 30.34 8.68
N PRO A 158 -2.67 31.24 7.88
CA PRO A 158 -2.31 32.55 8.40
C PRO A 158 -3.61 33.28 8.76
N ARG A 159 -3.73 33.68 10.03
CA ARG A 159 -4.74 34.67 10.45
C ARG A 159 -4.44 35.96 9.69
N THR A 160 -5.27 36.30 8.72
CA THR A 160 -5.31 37.63 8.14
C THR A 160 -5.86 38.57 9.20
N GLU A 161 -4.98 39.28 9.91
CA GLU A 161 -5.38 40.44 10.69
C GLU A 161 -5.93 41.48 9.71
N SER A 162 -7.23 41.70 9.78
CA SER A 162 -7.92 42.79 9.11
C SER A 162 -7.49 44.12 9.71
N GLN A 163 -6.47 44.76 9.12
CA GLN A 163 -6.26 46.20 9.27
C GLN A 163 -7.33 46.93 8.47
N SER A 164 -8.31 47.46 9.18
CA SER A 164 -9.25 48.45 8.68
C SER A 164 -8.56 49.82 8.61
N ASP A 165 -8.02 50.17 7.45
CA ASP A 165 -7.76 51.57 7.10
C ASP A 165 -9.06 52.17 6.55
N GLN A 166 -9.75 52.94 7.38
CA GLN A 166 -10.77 53.88 6.91
C GLN A 166 -10.06 55.18 6.52
N GLY A 167 -9.90 55.39 5.22
CA GLY A 167 -9.70 56.71 4.65
C GLY A 167 -11.05 57.40 4.46
N ALA A 168 -11.23 58.53 5.15
CA ALA A 168 -12.06 59.67 4.76
C ALA A 168 -11.56 60.91 5.50
#